data_AF-A0A5C4MZY1-F1
#
_entry.id   AF-A0A5C4MZY1-F1
#
_cell.length_a   1.000
_cell.length_b   1.000
_cell.length_c   1.000
_cell.angle_alpha   90.00
_cell.angle_beta   90.00
_cell.angle_gamma   90.00
#
_symmetry.space_group_name_H-M   'P 1'
#
loop_
_entity.id
_entity.type
_entity.pdbx_description
1 polymer ?
#
loop_
_entity_poly.entity_id
_entity_poly.type
_entity_poly.pdbx_seq_one_letter_code
_entity_poly.pdbx_strand_id
1 'polypeptide(L)'
;MLGQPEPAIPLKGRGRGTNPSGIAGSSYIPSLDGLRAASILIVLLSHAGASCLIPGGFGVTVFFFLSGFLITTLLTREHDRYGSIALGAFYLRRLVRLGPPLLACLLLAGVAAMLGLAGADLDRSTLVSQILFYYNYHSLLTGSDEWVNGLGILWSLSVEEHFYLIWPALFIAIGRRWIGLRHLIVLLVALLVWRSFRYFVLGSSEWSIYISTDTRFDSLLYGCVLALMHWRGVAGQVFPTGRSALALLRRL
;
A
#
# COMPACT_ATOMS: atom_id res chain seq x y z
N MET A 1 34.96 -3.46 79.03
CA MET A 1 33.57 -3.32 78.57
C MET A 1 33.64 -3.06 77.07
N LEU A 2 33.65 -4.09 76.20
CA LEU A 2 32.45 -4.77 75.69
C LEU A 2 31.37 -3.71 75.39
N GLY A 3 31.19 -3.24 74.16
CA GLY A 3 30.90 -4.01 72.95
C GLY A 3 29.43 -3.78 72.62
N GLN A 4 29.15 -2.95 71.62
CA GLN A 4 27.87 -2.91 70.92
C GLN A 4 28.18 -2.73 69.42
N PRO A 5 27.89 -3.73 68.57
CA PRO A 5 28.06 -3.60 67.13
C PRO A 5 26.93 -2.77 66.52
N GLU A 6 27.29 -1.89 65.59
CA GLU A 6 26.38 -1.11 64.75
C GLU A 6 25.43 -2.05 63.95
N PRO A 7 24.14 -1.74 63.82
CA PRO A 7 23.22 -2.57 63.05
C PRO A 7 23.54 -2.51 61.55
N ALA A 8 23.78 -3.68 60.97
CA ALA A 8 23.98 -3.86 59.54
C ALA A 8 22.79 -3.31 58.73
N ILE A 9 23.07 -2.36 57.84
CA ILE A 9 22.12 -1.88 56.84
C ILE A 9 21.79 -3.05 55.90
N PRO A 10 20.51 -3.45 55.75
CA PRO A 10 20.16 -4.52 54.83
C PRO A 10 20.42 -4.06 53.39
N LEU A 11 21.29 -4.81 52.69
CA LEU A 11 21.51 -4.67 51.26
C LEU A 11 20.17 -4.81 50.54
N LYS A 12 19.66 -3.68 50.05
CA LYS A 12 18.46 -3.62 49.22
C LYS A 12 18.64 -4.57 48.04
N GLY A 13 17.92 -5.69 48.10
CA GLY A 13 17.92 -6.73 47.10
C GLY A 13 17.77 -6.11 45.71
N ARG A 14 18.82 -6.26 44.90
CA ARG A 14 18.81 -5.94 43.48
C ARG A 14 17.90 -6.97 42.82
N GLY A 15 16.60 -6.72 42.89
CA GLY A 15 15.60 -7.42 42.09
C GLY A 15 15.99 -7.23 40.63
N ARG A 16 16.63 -8.26 40.07
CA ARG A 16 16.92 -8.40 38.66
C ARG A 16 15.59 -8.21 37.93
N GLY A 17 15.44 -7.06 37.27
CA GLY A 17 14.33 -6.81 36.37
C GLY A 17 14.23 -7.98 35.41
N THR A 18 13.14 -8.70 35.51
CA THR A 18 12.74 -9.73 34.57
C THR A 18 12.67 -9.08 33.19
N ASN A 19 13.32 -9.74 32.22
CA ASN A 19 13.35 -9.36 30.81
C ASN A 19 12.02 -8.77 30.34
N PRO A 20 12.00 -7.58 29.70
CA PRO A 20 10.97 -7.32 28.73
C PRO A 20 11.36 -8.08 27.46
N SER A 21 11.09 -9.39 27.45
CA SER A 21 10.69 -10.10 26.23
C SER A 21 9.31 -9.57 25.82
N GLY A 22 9.28 -8.29 25.46
CA GLY A 22 8.16 -7.64 24.82
C GLY A 22 8.54 -7.46 23.38
N ILE A 23 8.20 -8.44 22.55
CA ILE A 23 7.93 -8.18 21.12
C ILE A 23 6.73 -7.22 21.14
N ALA A 24 7.01 -5.94 21.37
CA ALA A 24 5.99 -4.90 21.40
C ALA A 24 5.39 -4.85 20.01
N GLY A 25 4.13 -5.32 19.97
CA GLY A 25 3.43 -5.78 18.80
C GLY A 25 3.55 -4.82 17.63
N SER A 26 3.82 -5.39 16.46
CA SER A 26 3.36 -4.76 15.23
C SER A 26 1.88 -4.49 15.43
N SER A 27 1.47 -3.23 15.43
CA SER A 27 0.06 -2.87 15.25
C SER A 27 -0.35 -3.28 13.85
N TYR A 28 -0.48 -4.60 13.65
CA TYR A 28 -1.24 -5.22 12.60
C TYR A 28 -2.67 -4.78 12.86
N ILE A 29 -3.31 -4.20 11.85
CA ILE A 29 -4.68 -3.72 11.94
C ILE A 29 -5.48 -4.63 11.01
N PRO A 30 -6.00 -5.78 11.50
CA PRO A 30 -6.69 -6.76 10.68
C PRO A 30 -7.83 -6.16 9.84
N SER A 31 -8.46 -5.09 10.33
CA SER A 31 -9.55 -4.42 9.61
C SER A 31 -9.11 -3.81 8.28
N LEU A 32 -7.86 -3.37 8.15
CA LEU A 32 -7.35 -2.83 6.88
C LEU A 32 -7.16 -3.94 5.84
N ASP A 33 -6.70 -5.12 6.26
CA ASP A 33 -6.59 -6.27 5.36
C ASP A 33 -7.97 -6.79 4.95
N GLY A 34 -8.96 -6.75 5.86
CA GLY A 34 -10.36 -7.01 5.54
C GLY A 34 -10.92 -6.03 4.49
N LEU A 35 -10.63 -4.74 4.61
CA LEU A 35 -11.05 -3.73 3.62
C LEU A 35 -10.37 -3.93 2.26
N ARG A 36 -9.09 -4.35 2.24
CA ARG A 36 -8.41 -4.70 0.99
C ARG A 36 -9.03 -5.94 0.34
N ALA A 37 -9.35 -6.96 1.13
CA ALA A 37 -10.05 -8.15 0.64
C ALA A 37 -11.42 -7.80 0.06
N ALA A 38 -12.18 -6.93 0.74
CA ALA A 38 -13.46 -6.42 0.23
C ALA A 38 -13.30 -5.62 -1.08
N SER A 39 -12.23 -4.82 -1.18
CA SER A 39 -11.91 -4.07 -2.40
C SER A 39 -11.61 -5.02 -3.57
N ILE A 40 -10.83 -6.07 -3.33
CA ILE A 40 -10.56 -7.12 -4.34
C ILE A 40 -11.84 -7.84 -4.73
N LEU A 41 -12.71 -8.18 -3.77
CA LEU A 41 -13.98 -8.83 -4.03
C LEU A 41 -14.87 -8.00 -4.96
N ILE A 42 -14.91 -6.67 -4.78
CA ILE A 42 -15.59 -5.75 -5.69
C ILE A 42 -15.04 -5.88 -7.11
N VAL A 43 -13.72 -5.94 -7.28
CA VAL A 43 -13.10 -6.10 -8.60
C VAL A 43 -13.50 -7.44 -9.23
N LEU A 44 -13.43 -8.53 -8.47
CA LEU A 44 -13.79 -9.87 -8.94
C LEU A 44 -15.25 -9.95 -9.37
N LEU A 45 -16.18 -9.42 -8.55
CA LEU A 45 -17.61 -9.40 -8.87
C LEU A 45 -17.89 -8.58 -10.13
N SER A 46 -17.23 -7.43 -10.31
CA SER A 46 -17.36 -6.64 -11.53
C SER A 46 -16.92 -7.41 -12.78
N HIS A 47 -15.84 -8.21 -12.69
CA HIS A 47 -15.36 -9.02 -13.82
C HIS A 47 -16.21 -10.29 -14.03
N ALA A 48 -16.90 -10.77 -13.00
CA ALA A 48 -17.82 -11.90 -13.06
C ALA A 48 -19.20 -11.56 -13.65
N GLY A 49 -19.40 -10.34 -14.16
CA GLY A 49 -20.62 -9.90 -14.83
C GLY A 49 -21.47 -8.89 -14.05
N ALA A 50 -21.07 -8.49 -12.83
CA ALA A 50 -21.78 -7.48 -12.05
C ALA A 50 -21.28 -6.04 -12.30
N SER A 51 -20.60 -5.79 -13.42
CA SER A 51 -20.03 -4.48 -13.78
C SER A 51 -21.07 -3.35 -13.88
N CYS A 52 -22.32 -3.68 -14.20
CA CYS A 52 -23.43 -2.72 -14.23
C CYS A 52 -23.87 -2.24 -12.83
N LEU A 53 -23.62 -3.03 -11.78
CA LEU A 53 -24.00 -2.72 -10.40
C LEU A 53 -22.84 -2.11 -9.63
N ILE A 54 -21.61 -2.61 -9.83
CA ILE A 54 -20.43 -2.16 -9.11
C ILE A 54 -19.27 -1.98 -10.10
N PRO A 55 -18.81 -0.74 -10.33
CA PRO A 55 -17.66 -0.50 -11.19
C PRO A 55 -16.40 -1.13 -10.60
N GLY A 56 -15.78 -2.09 -11.29
CA GLY A 56 -14.54 -2.73 -10.83
C GLY A 56 -13.41 -1.73 -10.52
N GLY A 57 -13.36 -0.61 -11.25
CA GLY A 57 -12.38 0.45 -10.99
C GLY A 57 -12.53 1.16 -9.65
N PHE A 58 -13.72 1.13 -9.04
CA PHE A 58 -13.89 1.60 -7.67
C PHE A 58 -13.12 0.71 -6.70
N GLY A 59 -13.24 -0.62 -6.83
CA GLY A 59 -12.49 -1.58 -6.01
C GLY A 59 -10.98 -1.37 -6.13
N VAL A 60 -10.47 -1.18 -7.36
CA VAL A 60 -9.05 -0.89 -7.59
C VAL A 60 -8.62 0.42 -6.91
N THR A 61 -9.43 1.48 -7.03
CA THR A 61 -9.13 2.78 -6.43
C THR A 61 -9.08 2.70 -4.90
N VAL A 62 -10.02 2.00 -4.27
CA VAL A 62 -10.03 1.79 -2.81
C VAL A 62 -8.81 0.96 -2.38
N PHE A 63 -8.48 -0.11 -3.13
CA PHE A 63 -7.30 -0.92 -2.85
C PHE A 63 -6.01 -0.09 -2.90
N PHE A 64 -5.83 0.73 -3.94
CA PHE A 64 -4.70 1.65 -4.08
C PHE A 64 -4.61 2.68 -2.96
N PHE A 65 -5.74 3.28 -2.58
CA PHE A 65 -5.82 4.18 -1.45
C PHE A 65 -5.35 3.51 -0.14
N LEU A 66 -5.86 2.31 0.15
CA LEU A 66 -5.47 1.55 1.35
C LEU A 66 -3.99 1.16 1.31
N SER A 67 -3.47 0.80 0.14
CA SER A 67 -2.06 0.45 -0.06
C SER A 67 -1.13 1.62 0.24
N GLY A 68 -1.45 2.83 -0.23
CA GLY A 68 -0.71 4.06 0.07
C GLY A 68 -0.77 4.44 1.56
N PHE A 69 -1.95 4.31 2.17
CA PHE A 69 -2.14 4.55 3.60
C PHE A 69 -1.31 3.60 4.48
N LEU A 70 -1.39 2.30 4.19
CA LEU A 70 -0.73 1.26 4.97
C LEU A 70 0.80 1.40 4.91
N ILE A 71 1.37 1.55 3.71
CA ILE A 71 2.83 1.64 3.60
C ILE A 71 3.35 2.90 4.25
N THR A 72 2.68 4.03 4.06
CA THR A 72 3.12 5.30 4.64
C THR A 72 3.07 5.23 6.15
N THR A 73 2.02 4.62 6.71
CA THR A 73 1.92 4.38 8.16
C THR A 73 3.03 3.46 8.67
N LEU A 74 3.33 2.37 7.94
CA LEU A 74 4.39 1.43 8.32
C LEU A 74 5.77 2.09 8.31
N LEU A 75 6.14 2.76 7.21
CA LEU A 75 7.43 3.44 7.07
C LEU A 75 7.60 4.54 8.13
N THR A 76 6.52 5.27 8.42
CA THR A 76 6.53 6.28 9.48
C THR A 76 6.82 5.66 10.83
N ARG A 77 6.08 4.60 11.21
CA ARG A 77 6.24 3.93 12.50
C ARG A 77 7.61 3.26 12.65
N GLU A 78 8.11 2.66 11.57
CA GLU A 78 9.44 2.04 11.56
C GLU A 78 10.54 3.10 11.77
N HIS A 79 10.46 4.21 11.05
CA HIS A 79 11.39 5.31 11.20
C HIS A 79 11.33 5.94 12.61
N ASP A 80 10.14 6.17 13.16
CA ASP A 80 9.98 6.71 14.53
C ASP A 80 10.56 5.76 15.59
N ARG A 81 10.46 4.45 15.38
CA ARG A 81 10.91 3.43 16.33
C ARG A 81 12.41 3.15 16.26
N TYR A 82 12.98 3.12 15.05
CA TYR A 82 14.35 2.64 14.81
C TYR A 82 15.28 3.70 14.19
N GLY A 83 14.78 4.90 13.88
CA GLY A 83 15.54 5.97 13.21
C GLY A 83 15.90 5.69 11.75
N SER A 84 15.60 4.50 11.24
CA SER A 84 15.95 4.02 9.90
C SER A 84 14.85 3.08 9.37
N ILE A 85 14.91 2.77 8.07
CA ILE A 85 13.95 1.87 7.41
C ILE A 85 14.74 0.73 6.77
N ALA A 86 14.39 -0.50 7.11
CA ALA A 86 15.04 -1.70 6.56
C ALA A 86 14.40 -2.10 5.23
N LEU A 87 14.79 -1.43 4.12
CA LEU A 87 14.24 -1.69 2.78
C LEU A 87 14.34 -3.16 2.36
N GLY A 88 15.48 -3.81 2.57
CA GLY A 88 15.65 -5.22 2.19
C GLY A 88 14.65 -6.14 2.89
N ALA A 89 14.42 -5.92 4.18
CA ALA A 89 13.43 -6.68 4.95
C ALA A 89 11.99 -6.36 4.49
N PHE A 90 11.72 -5.12 4.10
CA PHE A 90 10.44 -4.72 3.52
C PHE A 90 10.15 -5.46 2.21
N TYR A 91 11.08 -5.43 1.25
CA TYR A 91 10.91 -6.10 -0.04
C TYR A 91 10.87 -7.62 0.09
N LEU A 92 11.66 -8.21 1.00
CA LEU A 92 11.63 -9.66 1.23
C LEU A 92 10.28 -10.14 1.74
N ARG A 93 9.69 -9.45 2.74
CA ARG A 93 8.34 -9.77 3.24
C ARG A 93 7.30 -9.68 2.13
N ARG A 94 7.46 -8.71 1.23
CA ARG A 94 6.56 -8.51 0.10
C ARG A 94 6.69 -9.61 -0.94
N LEU A 95 7.92 -9.96 -1.32
CA LEU A 95 8.20 -11.04 -2.27
C LEU A 95 7.64 -12.38 -1.77
N VAL A 96 7.87 -12.72 -0.50
CA VAL A 96 7.37 -13.97 0.11
C VAL A 96 5.84 -14.00 0.17
N ARG A 97 5.19 -12.84 0.35
CA ARG A 97 3.73 -12.73 0.39
C ARG A 97 3.07 -12.80 -0.99
N LEU A 98 3.70 -12.21 -2.02
CA LEU A 98 3.10 -12.07 -3.35
C LEU A 98 3.55 -13.12 -4.36
N GLY A 99 4.78 -13.63 -4.21
CA GLY A 99 5.34 -14.63 -5.10
C GLY A 99 4.48 -15.88 -5.22
N PRO A 100 4.10 -16.56 -4.12
CA PRO A 100 3.33 -17.80 -4.22
C PRO A 100 1.95 -17.60 -4.87
N PRO A 101 1.13 -16.60 -4.50
CA PRO A 101 -0.12 -16.34 -5.20
C PRO A 101 0.05 -16.00 -6.69
N LEU A 102 1.03 -15.15 -7.03
CA LEU A 102 1.28 -14.77 -8.43
C LEU A 102 1.67 -15.99 -9.27
N LEU A 103 2.62 -16.79 -8.79
CA LEU A 103 3.08 -17.99 -9.49
C LEU A 103 1.96 -19.02 -9.65
N ALA A 104 1.10 -19.19 -8.63
CA ALA A 104 -0.07 -20.05 -8.73
C ALA A 104 -1.06 -19.55 -9.80
N CYS A 105 -1.35 -18.24 -9.83
CA CYS A 105 -2.21 -17.66 -10.86
C CYS A 105 -1.63 -17.85 -12.27
N LEU A 106 -0.34 -17.59 -12.48
CA LEU A 106 0.32 -17.77 -13.78
C LEU A 106 0.35 -19.24 -14.20
N LEU A 107 0.58 -20.17 -13.28
CA LEU A 107 0.56 -21.60 -13.54
C LEU A 107 -0.84 -22.04 -13.99
N LEU A 108 -1.88 -21.67 -13.24
CA LEU A 108 -3.26 -22.00 -13.57
C LEU A 108 -3.68 -21.42 -14.92
N ALA A 109 -3.30 -20.17 -15.19
CA ALA A 109 -3.55 -19.54 -16.48
C ALA A 109 -2.82 -20.25 -17.64
N GLY A 110 -1.57 -20.65 -17.44
CA GLY A 110 -0.81 -21.43 -18.42
C GLY A 110 -1.44 -22.80 -18.70
N VAL A 111 -1.86 -23.52 -17.65
CA VAL A 111 -2.58 -24.79 -17.80
C VAL A 111 -3.91 -24.60 -18.52
N ALA A 112 -4.68 -23.57 -18.17
CA ALA A 112 -5.94 -23.25 -18.85
C ALA A 112 -5.72 -22.92 -20.35
N ALA A 113 -4.63 -22.22 -20.69
CA ALA A 113 -4.26 -21.95 -22.07
C ALA A 113 -3.92 -23.22 -22.84
N MET A 114 -3.11 -24.11 -22.25
CA MET A 114 -2.77 -25.41 -22.87
C MET A 114 -4.00 -26.30 -23.11
N LEU A 115 -5.04 -26.19 -22.28
CA LEU A 115 -6.29 -26.91 -22.42
C LEU A 115 -7.29 -26.24 -23.37
N GLY A 116 -6.95 -25.09 -23.96
CA GLY A 116 -7.86 -24.32 -24.83
C GLY A 116 -9.00 -23.63 -24.08
N LEU A 117 -8.92 -23.52 -22.76
CA LEU A 117 -9.95 -22.91 -21.90
C LEU A 117 -9.74 -21.40 -21.71
N ALA A 118 -8.55 -20.89 -22.01
CA ALA A 118 -8.15 -19.50 -21.76
C ALA A 118 -8.68 -18.48 -22.79
N GLY A 119 -9.07 -18.94 -23.98
CA GLY A 119 -9.47 -18.06 -25.10
C GLY A 119 -8.33 -17.30 -25.77
N ALA A 120 -7.10 -17.40 -25.26
CA ALA A 120 -5.88 -16.84 -25.84
C ALA A 120 -4.64 -17.61 -25.34
N ASP A 121 -3.55 -17.55 -26.10
CA ASP A 121 -2.28 -18.14 -25.70
C ASP A 121 -1.51 -17.24 -24.72
N LEU A 122 -0.81 -17.86 -23.77
CA LEU A 122 0.08 -17.14 -22.85
C LEU A 122 1.46 -17.00 -23.48
N ASP A 123 1.67 -15.93 -24.25
CA ASP A 123 2.99 -15.65 -24.82
C ASP A 123 4.05 -15.41 -23.72
N ARG A 124 5.30 -15.75 -24.04
CA ARG A 124 6.47 -15.57 -23.17
C ARG A 124 6.62 -14.11 -22.76
N SER A 125 6.40 -13.15 -23.65
CA SER A 125 6.56 -11.73 -23.33
C SER A 125 5.53 -11.28 -22.28
N THR A 126 4.28 -11.74 -22.41
CA THR A 126 3.21 -11.52 -21.44
C THR A 126 3.58 -12.10 -20.09
N LEU A 127 4.02 -13.36 -20.03
CA LEU A 127 4.44 -14.01 -18.78
C LEU A 127 5.60 -13.26 -18.10
N VAL A 128 6.62 -12.85 -18.86
CA VAL A 128 7.75 -12.07 -18.32
C VAL A 128 7.28 -10.72 -17.79
N SER A 129 6.36 -10.05 -18.48
CA SER A 129 5.84 -8.76 -18.05
C SER A 129 5.07 -8.82 -16.73
N GLN A 130 4.36 -9.92 -16.47
CA GLN A 130 3.64 -10.16 -15.22
C GLN A 130 4.62 -10.42 -14.06
N ILE A 131 5.66 -11.23 -14.30
CA ILE A 131 6.68 -11.55 -13.28
C ILE A 131 7.52 -10.33 -12.92
N LEU A 132 7.85 -9.50 -13.91
CA LEU A 132 8.64 -8.28 -13.72
C LEU A 132 7.78 -7.05 -13.39
N PHE A 133 6.47 -7.23 -13.19
CA PHE A 133 5.53 -6.18 -12.78
C PHE A 133 5.49 -4.95 -13.70
N TYR A 134 5.68 -5.12 -15.01
CA TYR A 134 5.52 -4.05 -16.01
C TYR A 134 4.39 -4.32 -17.01
N TYR A 135 3.52 -5.29 -16.72
CA TYR A 135 2.46 -5.73 -17.61
C TYR A 135 1.51 -4.59 -18.02
N ASN A 136 1.26 -3.60 -17.16
CA ASN A 136 0.43 -2.44 -17.52
C ASN A 136 1.00 -1.64 -18.71
N TYR A 137 2.32 -1.55 -18.85
CA TYR A 137 2.95 -0.88 -19.99
C TYR A 137 3.15 -1.82 -21.19
N HIS A 138 3.50 -3.09 -20.94
CA HIS A 138 3.52 -4.12 -21.99
C HIS A 138 2.18 -4.14 -22.72
N SER A 139 1.10 -4.15 -21.94
CA SER A 139 -0.28 -4.15 -22.41
C SER A 139 -0.62 -3.00 -23.37
N LEU A 140 -0.14 -1.80 -23.06
CA LEU A 140 -0.36 -0.61 -23.90
C LEU A 140 0.45 -0.65 -25.20
N LEU A 141 1.63 -1.25 -25.17
CA LEU A 141 2.53 -1.31 -26.32
C LEU A 141 2.12 -2.39 -27.32
N THR A 142 1.65 -3.54 -26.83
CA THR A 142 1.20 -4.65 -27.67
C THR A 142 -0.21 -4.47 -28.18
N GLY A 143 -0.99 -3.53 -27.60
CA GLY A 143 -2.41 -3.34 -27.94
C GLY A 143 -3.23 -4.61 -27.74
N SER A 144 -2.74 -5.52 -26.89
CA SER A 144 -3.20 -6.90 -26.89
C SER A 144 -4.51 -7.00 -26.13
N ASP A 145 -5.65 -6.82 -26.79
CA ASP A 145 -6.94 -7.27 -26.25
C ASP A 145 -6.98 -8.81 -26.05
N GLU A 146 -5.96 -9.51 -26.57
CA GLU A 146 -5.67 -10.94 -26.43
C GLU A 146 -4.99 -11.27 -25.09
N TRP A 147 -5.75 -11.17 -24.00
CA TRP A 147 -5.32 -11.67 -22.70
C TRP A 147 -5.85 -13.07 -22.47
N VAL A 148 -5.07 -13.92 -21.80
CA VAL A 148 -5.65 -15.08 -21.10
C VAL A 148 -6.71 -14.56 -20.12
N ASN A 149 -7.95 -15.04 -20.27
CA ASN A 149 -9.07 -14.63 -19.44
C ASN A 149 -8.69 -14.64 -17.95
N GLY A 150 -8.83 -13.49 -17.30
CA GLY A 150 -8.52 -13.29 -15.88
C GLY A 150 -7.13 -12.72 -15.56
N LEU A 151 -6.13 -12.81 -16.44
CA LEU A 151 -4.80 -12.21 -16.17
C LEU A 151 -4.75 -10.70 -16.38
N GLY A 152 -5.73 -10.13 -17.09
CA GLY A 152 -5.86 -8.68 -17.30
C GLY A 152 -5.81 -7.88 -16.01
N ILE A 153 -6.37 -8.39 -14.90
CA ILE A 153 -6.41 -7.71 -13.61
C ILE A 153 -5.02 -7.40 -13.01
N LEU A 154 -3.97 -8.09 -13.46
CA LEU A 154 -2.62 -7.95 -12.93
C LEU A 154 -1.94 -6.62 -13.32
N TRP A 155 -2.54 -5.83 -14.23
CA TRP A 155 -2.06 -4.46 -14.48
C TRP A 155 -2.05 -3.63 -13.18
N SER A 156 -3.05 -3.82 -12.30
CA SER A 156 -3.11 -3.06 -11.06
C SER A 156 -2.04 -3.51 -10.06
N LEU A 157 -1.66 -4.79 -10.10
CA LEU A 157 -0.56 -5.31 -9.30
C LEU A 157 0.77 -4.70 -9.74
N SER A 158 0.98 -4.53 -11.05
CA SER A 158 2.16 -3.85 -11.61
C SER A 158 2.27 -2.41 -11.09
N VAL A 159 1.18 -1.64 -11.15
CA VAL A 159 1.13 -0.27 -10.60
C VAL A 159 1.42 -0.25 -9.09
N GLU A 160 0.88 -1.21 -8.33
CA GLU A 160 1.14 -1.32 -6.89
C GLU A 160 2.62 -1.56 -6.59
N GLU A 161 3.29 -2.47 -7.32
CA GLU A 161 4.73 -2.73 -7.17
C GLU A 161 5.58 -1.52 -7.53
N HIS A 162 5.27 -0.83 -8.63
CA HIS A 162 5.96 0.41 -9.01
C HIS A 162 5.92 1.42 -7.87
N PHE A 163 4.74 1.61 -7.26
CA PHE A 163 4.59 2.49 -6.11
C PHE A 163 5.40 2.01 -4.90
N TYR A 164 5.45 0.71 -4.63
CA TYR A 164 6.24 0.18 -3.51
C TYR A 164 7.74 0.18 -3.73
N LEU A 165 8.21 0.31 -4.97
CA LEU A 165 9.61 0.59 -5.26
C LEU A 165 9.91 2.09 -5.05
N ILE A 166 9.06 2.95 -5.60
CA ILE A 166 9.29 4.39 -5.62
C ILE A 166 9.09 5.02 -4.24
N TRP A 167 7.99 4.72 -3.55
CA TRP A 167 7.58 5.45 -2.35
C TRP A 167 8.54 5.24 -1.16
N PRO A 168 8.92 4.01 -0.77
CA PRO A 168 9.91 3.81 0.29
C PRO A 168 11.28 4.40 -0.04
N ALA A 169 11.73 4.30 -1.30
CA ALA A 169 12.98 4.90 -1.74
C ALA A 169 12.94 6.42 -1.62
N LEU A 170 11.86 7.06 -2.09
CA LEU A 170 11.64 8.49 -1.97
C LEU A 170 11.60 8.93 -0.50
N PHE A 171 10.94 8.14 0.34
CA PHE A 171 10.80 8.39 1.77
C PHE A 171 12.15 8.45 2.50
N ILE A 172 13.10 7.60 2.09
CA ILE A 172 14.46 7.56 2.61
C ILE A 172 15.31 8.66 2.00
N ALA A 173 15.28 8.82 0.67
CA ALA A 173 16.15 9.74 -0.07
C ALA A 173 15.88 11.20 0.28
N ILE A 174 14.61 11.61 0.31
CA ILE A 174 14.22 12.96 0.73
C ILE A 174 14.35 13.09 2.25
N GLY A 175 14.20 11.99 2.98
CA GLY A 175 14.18 11.95 4.43
C GLY A 175 12.82 12.40 4.98
N ARG A 176 12.29 11.59 5.90
CA ARG A 176 10.96 11.78 6.50
C ARG A 176 10.67 13.21 6.95
N ARG A 177 11.64 13.86 7.63
CA ARG A 177 11.47 15.22 8.17
C ARG A 177 11.11 16.27 7.11
N TRP A 178 11.43 16.02 5.85
CA TRP A 178 11.16 16.92 4.74
C TRP A 178 9.85 16.60 4.01
N ILE A 179 9.31 15.39 4.13
CA ILE A 179 8.05 15.00 3.48
C ILE A 179 6.86 15.48 4.33
N GLY A 180 6.48 16.74 4.12
CA GLY A 180 5.25 17.34 4.64
C GLY A 180 4.04 17.23 3.68
N LEU A 181 2.82 17.44 4.21
CA LEU A 181 1.56 17.43 3.44
C LEU A 181 1.60 18.34 2.21
N ARG A 182 2.24 19.50 2.32
CA ARG A 182 2.40 20.44 1.20
C ARG A 182 3.05 19.80 -0.04
N HIS A 183 4.04 18.92 0.14
CA HIS A 183 4.73 18.29 -1.00
C HIS A 183 3.84 17.23 -1.65
N LEU A 184 3.03 16.51 -0.87
CA LEU A 184 2.06 15.55 -1.41
C LEU A 184 0.95 16.28 -2.17
N ILE A 185 0.49 17.42 -1.66
CA ILE A 185 -0.51 18.25 -2.35
C ILE A 185 0.05 18.78 -3.68
N VAL A 186 1.27 19.32 -3.67
CA VAL A 186 1.95 19.77 -4.90
C VAL A 186 2.10 18.62 -5.89
N LEU A 187 2.50 17.43 -5.44
CA LEU A 187 2.61 16.26 -6.29
C LEU A 187 1.25 15.81 -6.85
N LEU A 188 0.19 15.80 -6.04
CA LEU A 188 -1.16 15.49 -6.51
C LEU A 188 -1.65 16.48 -7.57
N VAL A 189 -1.40 17.77 -7.38
CA VAL A 189 -1.71 18.81 -8.37
C VAL A 189 -0.90 18.59 -9.65
N ALA A 190 0.40 18.30 -9.53
CA ALA A 190 1.26 18.02 -10.68
C ALA A 190 0.78 16.79 -11.47
N LEU A 191 0.36 15.71 -10.78
CA LEU A 191 -0.20 14.52 -11.42
C LEU A 191 -1.55 14.79 -12.08
N LEU A 192 -2.40 15.64 -11.47
CA LEU A 192 -3.66 16.05 -12.08
C LEU A 192 -3.43 16.86 -13.36
N VAL A 193 -2.48 17.80 -13.34
CA VAL A 193 -2.07 18.56 -14.52
C VAL A 193 -1.50 17.63 -15.58
N TRP A 194 -0.61 16.70 -15.20
CA TRP A 194 -0.05 15.69 -16.11
C TRP A 194 -1.14 14.83 -16.75
N ARG A 195 -2.10 14.32 -15.96
CA ARG A 195 -3.24 13.54 -16.46
C ARG A 195 -4.09 14.35 -17.44
N SER A 196 -4.36 15.61 -17.11
CA SER A 196 -5.12 16.51 -17.98
C SER A 196 -4.39 16.77 -19.29
N PHE A 197 -3.08 17.01 -19.23
CA PHE A 197 -2.23 17.15 -20.40
C PHE A 197 -2.22 15.89 -21.28
N ARG A 198 -2.09 14.71 -20.68
CA ARG A 198 -2.16 13.43 -21.41
C ARG A 198 -3.49 13.23 -22.14
N TYR A 199 -4.60 13.60 -21.51
CA TYR A 199 -5.92 13.46 -22.11
C TYR A 199 -6.17 14.52 -23.20
N PHE A 200 -6.06 15.80 -22.86
CA PHE A 200 -6.47 16.90 -23.73
C PHE A 200 -5.44 17.27 -24.79
N VAL A 201 -4.14 17.07 -24.54
CA VAL A 201 -3.07 17.50 -25.46
C VAL A 201 -2.45 16.33 -26.20
N LEU A 202 -2.13 15.23 -25.51
CA LEU A 202 -1.55 14.05 -26.15
C LEU A 202 -2.60 13.10 -26.76
N GLY A 203 -3.90 13.33 -26.51
CA GLY A 203 -4.97 12.47 -27.01
C GLY A 203 -4.89 11.03 -26.51
N SER A 204 -4.31 10.80 -25.33
CA SER A 204 -4.19 9.45 -24.76
C SER A 204 -5.57 8.85 -24.49
N SER A 205 -5.76 7.57 -24.83
CA SER A 205 -7.02 6.87 -24.58
C SER A 205 -7.34 6.79 -23.08
N GLU A 206 -8.64 6.70 -22.75
CA GLU A 206 -9.10 6.55 -21.37
C GLU A 206 -8.48 5.33 -20.69
N TRP A 207 -8.36 4.22 -21.43
CA TRP A 207 -7.70 3.00 -20.95
C TRP A 207 -6.24 3.25 -20.60
N SER A 208 -5.48 3.94 -21.46
CA SER A 208 -4.08 4.27 -21.18
C SER A 208 -3.94 5.09 -19.92
N ILE A 209 -4.78 6.11 -19.74
CA ILE A 209 -4.81 6.93 -18.52
C ILE A 209 -5.24 6.11 -17.29
N TYR A 210 -6.07 5.10 -17.50
CA TYR A 210 -6.59 4.26 -16.43
C TYR A 210 -5.59 3.23 -15.92
N ILE A 211 -4.69 2.69 -16.75
CA ILE A 211 -3.75 1.64 -16.34
C ILE A 211 -2.29 2.09 -16.17
N SER A 212 -1.93 3.28 -16.66
CA SER A 212 -0.56 3.77 -16.55
C SER A 212 -0.20 4.20 -15.13
N THR A 213 1.00 3.84 -14.67
CA THR A 213 1.48 4.17 -13.32
C THR A 213 1.52 5.68 -13.08
N ASP A 214 1.98 6.45 -14.08
CA ASP A 214 2.11 7.91 -14.02
C ASP A 214 0.78 8.65 -13.80
N THR A 215 -0.34 8.07 -14.24
CA THR A 215 -1.67 8.69 -14.07
C THR A 215 -2.51 8.04 -12.97
N ARG A 216 -2.16 6.83 -12.52
CA ARG A 216 -2.82 6.12 -11.40
C ARG A 216 -2.18 6.33 -10.03
N PHE A 217 -0.97 6.88 -10.00
CA PHE A 217 -0.24 7.13 -8.76
C PHE A 217 -0.99 8.03 -7.76
N ASP A 218 -1.90 8.88 -8.26
CA ASP A 218 -2.73 9.79 -7.47
C ASP A 218 -3.57 9.04 -6.42
N SER A 219 -4.15 7.90 -6.80
CA SER A 219 -5.00 7.06 -5.96
C SER A 219 -4.24 6.54 -4.72
N LEU A 220 -2.97 6.20 -4.89
CA LEU A 220 -2.09 5.78 -3.79
C LEU A 220 -1.66 6.97 -2.93
N LEU A 221 -1.37 8.12 -3.56
CA LEU A 221 -0.97 9.33 -2.85
C LEU A 221 -2.06 9.89 -1.94
N TYR A 222 -3.35 9.77 -2.30
CA TYR A 222 -4.43 10.13 -1.37
C TYR A 222 -4.35 9.32 -0.07
N GLY A 223 -4.00 8.04 -0.15
CA GLY A 223 -3.73 7.19 1.01
C GLY A 223 -2.54 7.69 1.84
N CYS A 224 -1.45 8.08 1.16
CA CYS A 224 -0.28 8.68 1.81
C CYS A 224 -0.64 9.96 2.56
N VAL A 225 -1.45 10.84 1.95
CA VAL A 225 -1.94 12.08 2.57
C VAL A 225 -2.69 11.76 3.85
N LEU A 226 -3.65 10.83 3.80
CA LEU A 226 -4.42 10.46 4.99
C LEU A 226 -3.51 9.89 6.09
N ALA A 227 -2.54 9.04 5.75
CA ALA A 227 -1.58 8.50 6.72
C ALA A 227 -0.76 9.61 7.41
N LEU A 228 -0.30 10.60 6.64
CA LEU A 228 0.41 11.76 7.20
C LEU A 228 -0.50 12.63 8.07
N MET A 229 -1.74 12.89 7.63
CA MET A 229 -2.71 13.66 8.43
C MET A 229 -3.01 12.96 9.76
N HIS A 230 -3.21 11.64 9.72
CA HIS A 230 -3.46 10.83 10.92
C HIS A 230 -2.28 10.88 11.88
N TRP A 231 -1.06 10.67 11.37
CA TRP A 231 0.14 10.68 12.19
C TRP A 231 0.46 12.06 12.79
N ARG A 232 0.23 13.16 12.06
CA ARG A 232 0.43 14.53 12.56
C ARG A 232 -0.67 15.01 13.53
N GLY A 233 -1.67 14.17 13.83
CA GLY A 233 -2.83 14.54 14.65
C GLY A 233 -3.81 15.51 13.97
N VAL A 234 -3.56 15.90 12.72
CA VAL A 234 -4.41 16.83 11.95
C VAL A 234 -5.74 16.16 11.56
N ALA A 235 -5.74 14.84 11.35
CA ALA A 235 -6.97 14.12 11.03
C ALA A 235 -8.05 14.27 12.12
N GLY A 236 -7.68 14.37 13.39
CA GLY A 236 -8.62 14.58 14.49
C GLY A 236 -9.19 16.01 14.56
N GLN A 237 -8.53 16.98 13.92
CA GLN A 237 -9.01 18.35 13.78
C GLN A 237 -9.96 18.49 12.58
N VAL A 238 -9.68 17.76 11.49
CA VAL A 238 -10.49 17.78 10.26
C VAL A 238 -11.71 16.87 10.35
N PHE A 239 -11.56 15.71 11.00
CA PHE A 239 -12.63 14.74 11.24
C PHE A 239 -12.83 14.55 12.75
N PRO A 240 -13.44 15.52 13.45
CA PRO A 240 -13.71 15.38 14.86
C PRO A 240 -14.64 14.17 15.08
N THR A 241 -14.13 13.14 15.74
CA THR A 241 -14.96 12.05 16.24
C THR A 241 -15.94 12.59 17.29
N GLY A 242 -17.13 12.01 17.41
CA GLY A 242 -18.23 12.58 18.21
C GLY A 242 -17.89 12.92 19.67
N ARG A 243 -16.85 12.30 20.26
CA ARG A 243 -16.34 12.66 21.60
C ARG A 243 -15.67 14.04 21.64
N SER A 244 -15.01 14.45 20.56
CA SER A 244 -14.38 15.77 20.40
C SER A 244 -15.40 16.87 20.14
N ALA A 245 -16.45 16.56 19.38
CA ALA A 245 -17.57 17.49 19.13
C ALA A 245 -18.34 17.82 20.43
N LEU A 246 -18.59 16.82 21.26
CA LEU A 246 -19.22 16.99 22.58
C LEU A 246 -18.33 17.78 23.57
N ALA A 247 -17.00 17.64 23.48
CA ALA A 247 -16.07 18.41 24.31
C ALA A 247 -15.97 19.89 23.89
N LEU A 248 -16.14 20.18 22.60
CA LEU A 248 -16.22 21.55 22.07
C LEU A 248 -17.55 22.22 22.43
N LEU A 249 -18.67 21.49 22.38
CA LEU A 249 -19.99 22.01 22.78
C LEU A 249 -20.13 22.27 24.29
N ARG A 250 -19.31 21.63 25.14
CA ARG A 250 -19.28 21.89 26.59
C ARG A 250 -18.44 23.10 27.00
N ARG A 251 -17.74 23.73 26.05
CA ARG A 251 -16.91 24.93 26.27
C ARG A 251 -17.55 26.22 25.72
N LEU A 252 -18.75 26.11 25.17
CA LEU A 252 -19.65 27.22 24.80
C LEU A 252 -20.77 27.29 25.84
#